data_AF-A0A662XX31-F1
#
_entry.id   AF-A0A662XX31-F1
#
_cell.length_a   1.000
_cell.length_b   1.000
_cell.length_c   1.000
_cell.angle_alpha   90.00
_cell.angle_beta   90.00
_cell.angle_gamma   90.00
#
_symmetry.space_group_name_H-M   'P 1'
#
loop_
_entity.id
_entity.type
_entity.pdbx_description
1 polymer ?
#
loop_
_entity_poly.entity_id
_entity_poly.type
_entity_poly.pdbx_seq_one_letter_code
_entity_poly.pdbx_strand_id
1 'polypeptide(L)'
;AGTAPYNIVYQLWDNGVATVNTDDNGLGYFDLVVAAAKAAGVKLVVPLVNNWSDYGGMDVYVQQLGGTYHDDFYTDETIKAAYKSYVETFYIKTLDSNHLVASGSEGFMNTDSSVYLYSGVSGVDFDANLAIDSIDYGTYHTYPDNWSVATDELASWGVQWIEDHAASGVAAGKPVVMEEYGVKSHNATVYQAWSDAVFATGSGMQYWEFGVESLGTYKGDYTIYDTDELFTTTIVPTATQFKTRSSAATATSTSDTPE
;
A
#
# COMPACT_ATOMS: atom_id res chain seq x y z
N ALA A 1 -12.69 -6.28 -25.44
CA ALA A 1 -11.41 -6.90 -25.07
C ALA A 1 -10.33 -6.03 -25.67
N GLY A 2 -9.86 -5.07 -24.88
CA GLY A 2 -8.92 -4.05 -25.32
C GLY A 2 -7.53 -4.63 -25.62
N THR A 3 -6.81 -3.95 -26.51
CA THR A 3 -5.51 -4.38 -27.06
C THR A 3 -4.33 -3.53 -26.59
N ALA A 4 -4.48 -2.65 -25.60
CA ALA A 4 -3.49 -1.59 -25.33
C ALA A 4 -2.22 -2.09 -24.61
N PRO A 5 -1.03 -2.02 -25.22
CA PRO A 5 0.24 -2.39 -24.61
C PRO A 5 1.16 -1.17 -24.30
N TYR A 6 0.73 0.07 -24.61
CA TYR A 6 1.42 1.32 -24.28
C TYR A 6 0.42 2.49 -24.15
N ASN A 7 0.76 3.48 -23.30
CA ASN A 7 -0.03 4.68 -22.99
C ASN A 7 -1.35 4.40 -22.24
N ILE A 8 -1.27 3.60 -21.17
CA ILE A 8 -2.39 3.45 -20.23
C ILE A 8 -2.46 4.70 -19.35
N VAL A 9 -3.58 5.42 -19.42
CA VAL A 9 -3.80 6.65 -18.66
C VAL A 9 -5.23 6.63 -18.15
N TYR A 10 -5.44 6.70 -16.83
CA TYR A 10 -6.77 6.63 -16.21
C TYR A 10 -7.48 7.99 -16.16
N GLN A 11 -6.73 9.08 -16.04
CA GLN A 11 -7.27 10.43 -16.03
C GLN A 11 -6.43 11.33 -16.91
N LEU A 12 -7.11 12.06 -17.79
CA LEU A 12 -6.53 13.03 -18.72
C LEU A 12 -6.81 14.44 -18.22
N TRP A 13 -5.90 15.35 -18.53
CA TRP A 13 -6.03 16.78 -18.20
C TRP A 13 -5.84 17.62 -19.46
N ASP A 14 -6.75 18.55 -19.69
CA ASP A 14 -6.65 19.56 -20.75
C ASP A 14 -7.07 20.93 -20.19
N ASN A 15 -6.11 21.85 -20.07
CA ASN A 15 -6.33 23.22 -19.60
C ASN A 15 -7.17 23.32 -18.30
N GLY A 16 -6.80 22.55 -17.28
CA GLY A 16 -7.52 22.52 -15.98
C GLY A 16 -8.81 21.68 -15.97
N VAL A 17 -9.15 21.01 -17.08
CA VAL A 17 -10.30 20.11 -17.15
C VAL A 17 -9.83 18.66 -17.06
N ALA A 18 -10.25 17.97 -16.01
CA ALA A 18 -10.03 16.54 -15.84
C ALA A 18 -11.10 15.72 -16.58
N THR A 19 -10.67 14.66 -17.27
CA THR A 19 -11.55 13.66 -17.90
C THR A 19 -11.11 12.26 -17.53
N VAL A 20 -12.01 11.43 -17.02
CA VAL A 20 -11.72 10.01 -16.79
C VAL A 20 -11.69 9.27 -18.12
N ASN A 21 -10.60 8.58 -18.39
CA ASN A 21 -10.45 7.77 -19.59
C ASN A 21 -11.07 6.39 -19.34
N THR A 22 -12.24 6.14 -19.91
CA THR A 22 -12.96 4.85 -19.80
C THR A 22 -12.72 3.92 -20.98
N ASP A 23 -11.87 4.32 -21.93
CA ASP A 23 -11.55 3.52 -23.11
C ASP A 23 -10.63 2.32 -22.76
N ASP A 24 -10.37 1.48 -23.77
CA ASP A 24 -9.52 0.28 -23.66
C ASP A 24 -8.07 0.56 -23.22
N ASN A 25 -7.59 1.81 -23.32
CA ASN A 25 -6.30 2.28 -22.82
C ASN A 25 -6.42 3.13 -21.53
N GLY A 26 -7.57 3.08 -20.86
CA GLY A 26 -7.82 3.70 -19.56
C GLY A 26 -8.39 2.67 -18.58
N LEU A 27 -9.54 2.96 -17.98
CA LEU A 27 -10.19 2.05 -17.04
C LEU A 27 -10.63 0.72 -17.69
N GLY A 28 -10.86 0.68 -19.01
CA GLY A 28 -11.11 -0.58 -19.71
C GLY A 28 -9.94 -1.56 -19.63
N TYR A 29 -8.70 -1.07 -19.47
CA TYR A 29 -7.54 -1.93 -19.20
C TYR A 29 -7.52 -2.40 -17.74
N PHE A 30 -7.88 -1.52 -16.81
CA PHE A 30 -7.99 -1.89 -15.40
C PHE A 30 -9.06 -2.97 -15.17
N ASP A 31 -10.16 -2.96 -15.92
CA ASP A 31 -11.16 -4.04 -15.91
C ASP A 31 -10.56 -5.41 -16.26
N LEU A 32 -9.57 -5.47 -17.16
CA LEU A 32 -8.85 -6.70 -17.48
C LEU A 32 -8.00 -7.18 -16.30
N VAL A 33 -7.36 -6.25 -15.58
CA VAL A 33 -6.60 -6.56 -14.35
C VAL A 33 -7.54 -7.12 -13.28
N VAL A 34 -8.69 -6.50 -13.06
CA VAL A 34 -9.72 -6.98 -12.11
C VAL A 34 -10.21 -8.37 -12.51
N ALA A 35 -10.49 -8.59 -13.80
CA ALA A 35 -10.93 -9.89 -14.30
C ALA A 35 -9.86 -10.99 -14.12
N ALA A 36 -8.59 -10.66 -14.39
CA ALA A 36 -7.47 -11.58 -14.19
C ALA A 36 -7.26 -11.91 -12.70
N ALA A 37 -7.30 -10.90 -11.82
CA ALA A 37 -7.21 -11.10 -10.38
C ALA A 37 -8.34 -12.01 -9.87
N LYS A 38 -9.57 -11.78 -10.32
CA LYS A 38 -10.73 -12.64 -10.02
C LYS A 38 -10.51 -14.08 -10.49
N ALA A 39 -10.03 -14.27 -11.72
CA ALA A 39 -9.77 -15.60 -12.28
C ALA A 39 -8.65 -16.33 -11.50
N ALA A 40 -7.67 -15.60 -10.98
CA ALA A 40 -6.56 -16.14 -10.18
C ALA A 40 -6.88 -16.29 -8.68
N GLY A 41 -8.04 -15.79 -8.21
CA GLY A 41 -8.37 -15.77 -6.79
C GLY A 41 -7.54 -14.76 -5.97
N VAL A 42 -6.95 -13.76 -6.64
CA VAL A 42 -6.15 -12.69 -6.04
C VAL A 42 -7.04 -11.51 -5.67
N LYS A 43 -6.72 -10.82 -4.57
CA LYS A 43 -7.36 -9.57 -4.15
C LYS A 43 -6.47 -8.40 -4.50
N LEU A 44 -7.07 -7.25 -4.82
CA LEU A 44 -6.36 -6.04 -5.20
C LEU A 44 -6.51 -4.98 -4.10
N VAL A 45 -5.41 -4.32 -3.77
CA VAL A 45 -5.38 -3.03 -3.07
C VAL A 45 -5.08 -1.98 -4.15
N VAL A 46 -5.89 -0.93 -4.22
CA VAL A 46 -5.87 0.02 -5.36
C VAL A 46 -5.71 1.44 -4.81
N PRO A 47 -4.50 2.01 -4.79
CA PRO A 47 -4.31 3.41 -4.45
C PRO A 47 -4.93 4.29 -5.55
N LEU A 48 -5.58 5.38 -5.14
CA LEU A 48 -6.34 6.25 -6.06
C LEU A 48 -5.59 7.53 -6.46
N VAL A 49 -4.47 7.83 -5.82
CA VAL A 49 -3.55 8.92 -6.19
C VAL A 49 -2.18 8.62 -5.61
N ASN A 50 -1.13 9.12 -6.27
CA ASN A 50 0.23 9.03 -5.77
C ASN A 50 0.64 10.36 -5.10
N ASN A 51 1.30 10.29 -3.95
CA ASN A 51 1.96 11.45 -3.35
C ASN A 51 3.11 11.95 -4.24
N TRP A 52 3.86 11.00 -4.80
CA TRP A 52 4.99 11.29 -5.69
C TRP A 52 4.52 11.56 -7.12
N SER A 53 5.42 12.08 -7.97
CA SER A 53 5.09 12.52 -9.33
C SER A 53 5.08 11.38 -10.38
N ASP A 54 5.47 10.16 -10.01
CA ASP A 54 5.36 8.99 -10.87
C ASP A 54 3.89 8.78 -11.29
N TYR A 55 3.70 8.69 -12.61
CA TYR A 55 2.38 8.65 -13.26
C TYR A 55 1.49 9.88 -13.00
N GLY A 56 2.09 11.01 -12.60
CA GLY A 56 1.44 12.31 -12.42
C GLY A 56 1.30 12.71 -10.95
N GLY A 57 0.60 11.89 -10.16
CA GLY A 57 0.38 12.12 -8.73
C GLY A 57 -0.40 13.39 -8.39
N MET A 58 -0.32 13.80 -7.12
CA MET A 58 -0.97 15.01 -6.60
C MET A 58 -0.52 16.28 -7.34
N ASP A 59 0.74 16.34 -7.76
CA ASP A 59 1.32 17.51 -8.41
C ASP A 59 0.65 17.87 -9.73
N VAL A 60 0.10 16.89 -10.46
CA VAL A 60 -0.70 17.18 -11.68
C VAL A 60 -1.97 17.94 -11.34
N TYR A 61 -2.66 17.59 -10.24
CA TYR A 61 -3.85 18.32 -9.79
C TYR A 61 -3.49 19.75 -9.39
N VAL A 62 -2.44 19.90 -8.58
CA VAL A 62 -1.94 21.20 -8.13
C VAL A 62 -1.60 22.08 -9.32
N GLN A 63 -0.84 21.56 -10.28
CA GLN A 63 -0.43 22.32 -11.47
C GLN A 63 -1.61 22.70 -12.37
N GLN A 64 -2.52 21.76 -12.66
CA GLN A 64 -3.63 21.98 -13.59
C GLN A 64 -4.68 22.95 -13.05
N LEU A 65 -4.81 23.03 -11.73
CA LEU A 65 -5.82 23.86 -11.06
C LEU A 65 -5.24 25.14 -10.44
N GLY A 66 -3.98 25.45 -10.72
CA GLY A 66 -3.34 26.71 -10.32
C GLY A 66 -2.89 26.77 -8.87
N GLY A 67 -2.73 25.63 -8.21
CA GLY A 67 -2.07 25.52 -6.91
C GLY A 67 -0.56 25.83 -7.01
N THR A 68 0.04 26.14 -5.87
CA THR A 68 1.44 26.54 -5.74
C THR A 68 2.25 25.54 -4.94
N TYR A 69 1.65 24.95 -3.90
CA TYR A 69 2.31 24.06 -2.97
C TYR A 69 1.73 22.65 -3.09
N HIS A 70 2.57 21.64 -2.83
CA HIS A 70 2.16 20.23 -2.87
C HIS A 70 0.96 19.95 -1.95
N ASP A 71 0.95 20.58 -0.77
CA ASP A 71 -0.11 20.47 0.23
C ASP A 71 -1.40 21.24 -0.10
N ASP A 72 -1.41 22.04 -1.18
CA ASP A 72 -2.66 22.59 -1.72
C ASP A 72 -3.62 21.46 -2.14
N PHE A 73 -3.11 20.27 -2.47
CA PHE A 73 -3.92 19.08 -2.73
C PHE A 73 -4.89 18.75 -1.58
N TYR A 74 -4.46 19.00 -0.34
CA TYR A 74 -5.24 18.70 0.86
C TYR A 74 -6.12 19.86 1.34
N THR A 75 -5.85 21.10 0.89
CA THR A 75 -6.46 22.31 1.46
C THR A 75 -7.27 23.13 0.46
N ASP A 76 -6.90 23.16 -0.83
CA ASP A 76 -7.65 23.88 -1.85
C ASP A 76 -8.94 23.13 -2.22
N GLU A 77 -10.08 23.80 -2.07
CA GLU A 77 -11.40 23.18 -2.30
C GLU A 77 -11.64 22.81 -3.78
N THR A 78 -11.01 23.49 -4.73
CA THR A 78 -11.11 23.16 -6.16
C THR A 78 -10.36 21.86 -6.45
N ILE A 79 -9.13 21.72 -5.93
CA ILE A 79 -8.32 20.51 -6.09
C ILE A 79 -9.00 19.31 -5.42
N LYS A 80 -9.48 19.49 -4.18
CA LYS A 80 -10.21 18.43 -3.46
C LYS A 80 -11.46 17.99 -4.20
N ALA A 81 -12.21 18.94 -4.77
CA ALA A 81 -13.40 18.61 -5.55
C ALA A 81 -13.06 17.79 -6.80
N ALA A 82 -11.99 18.16 -7.53
CA ALA A 82 -11.53 17.39 -8.69
C ALA A 82 -11.11 15.97 -8.33
N TYR A 83 -10.34 15.80 -7.24
CA TYR A 83 -9.93 14.48 -6.77
C TYR A 83 -11.12 13.64 -6.30
N LYS A 84 -12.06 14.21 -5.53
CA LYS A 84 -13.29 13.51 -5.12
C LYS A 84 -14.10 13.04 -6.33
N SER A 85 -14.23 13.86 -7.37
CA SER A 85 -14.93 13.47 -8.61
C SER A 85 -14.24 12.30 -9.31
N TYR A 86 -12.91 12.21 -9.28
CA TYR A 86 -12.17 11.05 -9.78
C TYR A 86 -12.42 9.80 -8.93
N VAL A 87 -12.28 9.94 -7.60
CA VAL A 87 -12.52 8.86 -6.64
C VAL A 87 -13.92 8.28 -6.78
N GLU A 88 -14.95 9.11 -7.00
CA GLU A 88 -16.34 8.66 -7.23
C GLU A 88 -16.48 7.69 -8.43
N THR A 89 -15.52 7.69 -9.36
CA THR A 89 -15.51 6.73 -10.49
C THR A 89 -15.03 5.34 -10.08
N PHE A 90 -14.23 5.23 -9.01
CA PHE A 90 -13.73 3.97 -8.45
C PHE A 90 -14.52 3.53 -7.21
N TYR A 91 -15.00 4.51 -6.43
CA TYR A 91 -15.27 4.31 -5.02
C TYR A 91 -16.28 5.30 -4.45
N ILE A 92 -17.31 4.77 -3.77
CA ILE A 92 -18.06 5.51 -2.75
C ILE A 92 -18.50 4.50 -1.66
N LYS A 93 -18.22 4.71 -0.35
CA LYS A 93 -18.77 3.86 0.75
C LYS A 93 -20.31 3.77 0.70
N THR A 94 -20.99 4.80 0.21
CA THR A 94 -22.45 4.80 0.03
C THR A 94 -22.92 4.02 -1.21
N LEU A 95 -22.02 3.71 -2.16
CA LEU A 95 -22.27 2.83 -3.32
C LEU A 95 -21.67 1.42 -3.14
N ASP A 96 -20.68 1.26 -2.26
CA ASP A 96 -19.98 0.01 -1.98
C ASP A 96 -19.74 -0.17 -0.48
N SER A 97 -20.64 -0.92 0.15
CA SER A 97 -20.55 -1.28 1.56
C SER A 97 -19.72 -2.53 1.84
N ASN A 98 -19.05 -3.08 0.82
CA ASN A 98 -18.39 -4.39 0.91
C ASN A 98 -16.87 -4.30 1.00
N HIS A 99 -16.25 -3.28 0.40
CA HIS A 99 -14.79 -3.16 0.35
C HIS A 99 -14.21 -2.33 1.51
N LEU A 100 -13.02 -2.75 1.94
CA LEU A 100 -12.23 -2.07 2.96
C LEU A 100 -11.53 -0.84 2.38
N VAL A 101 -11.22 0.13 3.23
CA VAL A 101 -10.47 1.35 2.93
C VAL A 101 -9.33 1.51 3.92
N ALA A 102 -8.19 1.97 3.41
CA ALA A 102 -7.05 2.43 4.18
C ALA A 102 -6.48 3.72 3.58
N SER A 103 -5.51 4.34 4.27
CA SER A 103 -4.89 5.58 3.82
C SER A 103 -3.83 5.38 2.75
N GLY A 104 -3.12 4.24 2.76
CA GLY A 104 -1.95 4.00 1.90
C GLY A 104 -0.69 4.74 2.36
N SER A 105 -0.66 5.21 3.61
CA SER A 105 0.45 6.00 4.16
C SER A 105 1.65 5.13 4.52
N GLU A 106 2.85 5.72 4.48
CA GLU A 106 4.10 5.12 5.01
C GLU A 106 4.05 4.82 6.52
N GLY A 107 3.07 5.36 7.25
CA GLY A 107 2.83 5.04 8.66
C GLY A 107 3.62 5.88 9.65
N PHE A 108 4.15 7.05 9.25
CA PHE A 108 4.89 7.88 10.21
C PHE A 108 4.04 8.23 11.45
N MET A 109 4.66 8.11 12.61
CA MET A 109 3.98 8.26 13.89
C MET A 109 4.17 9.67 14.45
N ASN A 110 3.43 9.96 15.52
CA ASN A 110 3.50 11.20 16.28
C ASN A 110 3.63 10.91 17.79
N THR A 111 4.58 10.03 18.13
CA THR A 111 4.75 9.45 19.47
C THR A 111 6.11 9.79 20.10
N ASP A 112 7.12 10.13 19.30
CA ASP A 112 8.44 10.56 19.76
C ASP A 112 9.00 11.69 18.87
N SER A 113 8.92 12.92 19.39
CA SER A 113 9.44 14.13 18.72
C SER A 113 10.94 14.11 18.41
N SER A 114 11.72 13.19 18.98
CA SER A 114 13.17 13.11 18.79
C SER A 114 13.59 12.28 17.56
N VAL A 115 12.69 11.48 17.01
CA VAL A 115 12.95 10.60 15.87
C VAL A 115 12.05 11.01 14.72
N TYR A 116 12.62 11.41 13.58
CA TYR A 116 11.86 11.98 12.44
C TYR A 116 10.61 11.15 12.07
N LEU A 117 10.76 9.84 11.90
CA LEU A 117 9.70 8.89 11.54
C LEU A 117 8.60 8.74 12.62
N TYR A 118 8.88 9.17 13.85
CA TYR A 118 7.95 9.13 14.99
C TYR A 118 7.52 10.52 15.47
N SER A 119 8.00 11.59 14.82
CA SER A 119 7.89 12.96 15.33
C SER A 119 6.66 13.72 14.85
N GLY A 120 5.91 13.19 13.89
CA GLY A 120 4.76 13.84 13.27
C GLY A 120 5.07 15.02 12.35
N VAL A 121 6.35 15.41 12.19
CA VAL A 121 6.71 16.63 11.43
C VAL A 121 6.51 16.50 9.91
N SER A 122 6.35 15.28 9.40
CA SER A 122 5.94 15.03 8.02
C SER A 122 4.46 15.37 7.75
N GLY A 123 3.69 15.68 8.80
CA GLY A 123 2.25 15.90 8.71
C GLY A 123 1.42 14.61 8.82
N VAL A 124 2.04 13.48 9.14
CA VAL A 124 1.36 12.19 9.34
C VAL A 124 1.32 11.84 10.81
N ASP A 125 0.17 11.39 11.27
CA ASP A 125 -0.06 10.80 12.59
C ASP A 125 -0.80 9.48 12.39
N PHE A 126 -0.05 8.37 12.45
CA PHE A 126 -0.58 7.02 12.20
C PHE A 126 -1.79 6.71 13.10
N ASP A 127 -1.72 7.02 14.39
CA ASP A 127 -2.78 6.73 15.35
C ASP A 127 -4.03 7.55 15.06
N ALA A 128 -3.86 8.85 14.76
CA ALA A 128 -4.98 9.71 14.39
C ALA A 128 -5.66 9.24 13.09
N ASN A 129 -4.88 8.83 12.09
CA ASN A 129 -5.39 8.29 10.83
C ASN A 129 -6.14 6.97 11.05
N LEU A 130 -5.57 6.08 11.84
CA LEU A 130 -6.18 4.79 12.17
C LEU A 130 -7.49 4.96 12.95
N ALA A 131 -7.62 6.02 13.77
CA ALA A 131 -8.83 6.31 14.52
C ALA A 131 -10.02 6.79 13.66
N ILE A 132 -9.82 7.13 12.39
CA ILE A 132 -10.89 7.58 11.49
C ILE A 132 -11.89 6.44 11.23
N ASP A 133 -13.19 6.66 11.49
CA ASP A 133 -14.23 5.64 11.39
C ASP A 133 -14.34 4.98 9.99
N SER A 134 -14.05 5.74 8.93
CA SER A 134 -14.09 5.23 7.55
C SER A 134 -12.82 4.52 7.10
N ILE A 135 -11.79 4.44 7.95
CA ILE A 135 -10.57 3.66 7.73
C ILE A 135 -10.75 2.30 8.42
N ASP A 136 -10.72 1.22 7.65
CA ASP A 136 -10.98 -0.14 8.15
C ASP A 136 -9.72 -0.82 8.69
N TYR A 137 -8.54 -0.45 8.19
CA TYR A 137 -7.24 -0.97 8.64
C TYR A 137 -6.12 0.06 8.43
N GLY A 138 -5.04 -0.08 9.20
CA GLY A 138 -3.86 0.77 9.11
C GLY A 138 -2.83 0.24 8.12
N THR A 139 -2.11 1.13 7.45
CA THR A 139 -1.06 0.81 6.50
C THR A 139 0.24 1.52 6.89
N TYR A 140 1.35 0.83 6.74
CA TYR A 140 2.67 1.38 6.95
C TYR A 140 3.69 0.74 6.01
N HIS A 141 4.76 1.45 5.71
CA HIS A 141 5.81 1.01 4.79
C HIS A 141 7.11 0.77 5.58
N THR A 142 8.12 0.14 4.97
CA THR A 142 9.42 -0.10 5.63
C THR A 142 10.57 -0.05 4.64
N TYR A 143 11.27 1.09 4.60
CA TYR A 143 12.47 1.35 3.78
C TYR A 143 13.62 1.94 4.59
N PRO A 144 14.12 1.24 5.63
CA PRO A 144 15.05 1.79 6.60
C PRO A 144 16.40 2.24 5.99
N ASP A 145 16.85 1.60 4.93
CA ASP A 145 18.06 2.01 4.20
C ASP A 145 17.86 3.29 3.37
N ASN A 146 16.63 3.63 2.99
CA ASN A 146 16.27 4.94 2.47
C ASN A 146 16.07 5.99 3.58
N TRP A 147 15.72 5.54 4.79
CA TRP A 147 15.53 6.39 5.96
C TRP A 147 16.78 6.54 6.84
N SER A 148 17.96 6.26 6.26
CA SER A 148 19.27 6.45 6.91
C SER A 148 19.53 5.58 8.15
N VAL A 149 18.84 4.44 8.28
CA VAL A 149 19.16 3.42 9.29
C VAL A 149 20.44 2.67 8.89
N ALA A 150 21.31 2.39 9.87
CA ALA A 150 22.56 1.70 9.61
C ALA A 150 22.32 0.24 9.14
N THR A 151 23.19 -0.24 8.24
CA THR A 151 23.04 -1.56 7.60
C THR A 151 22.97 -2.72 8.60
N ASP A 152 23.72 -2.64 9.70
CA ASP A 152 23.74 -3.64 10.77
C ASP A 152 22.54 -3.55 11.72
N GLU A 153 21.74 -2.49 11.63
CA GLU A 153 20.55 -2.26 12.45
C GLU A 153 19.23 -2.54 11.69
N LEU A 154 19.26 -2.70 10.36
CA LEU A 154 18.05 -2.84 9.52
C LEU A 154 17.06 -3.88 10.04
N ALA A 155 17.55 -5.06 10.45
CA ALA A 155 16.70 -6.12 10.98
C ALA A 155 16.00 -5.68 12.27
N SER A 156 16.75 -5.28 13.30
CA SER A 156 16.21 -4.90 14.60
C SER A 156 15.33 -3.65 14.53
N TRP A 157 15.73 -2.66 13.72
CA TRP A 157 14.96 -1.44 13.53
C TRP A 157 13.60 -1.74 12.90
N GLY A 158 13.58 -2.55 11.84
CA GLY A 158 12.32 -2.91 11.18
C GLY A 158 11.41 -3.78 12.07
N VAL A 159 11.97 -4.67 12.91
CA VAL A 159 11.18 -5.42 13.90
C VAL A 159 10.50 -4.45 14.88
N GLN A 160 11.22 -3.48 15.43
CA GLN A 160 10.64 -2.48 16.33
C GLN A 160 9.51 -1.69 15.63
N TRP A 161 9.77 -1.22 14.40
CA TRP A 161 8.78 -0.52 13.59
C TRP A 161 7.50 -1.34 13.38
N ILE A 162 7.62 -2.63 13.07
CA ILE A 162 6.49 -3.56 12.93
C ILE A 162 5.71 -3.71 14.24
N GLU A 163 6.41 -3.88 15.36
CA GLU A 163 5.80 -4.07 16.68
C GLU A 163 5.03 -2.82 17.13
N ASP A 164 5.57 -1.62 16.88
CA ASP A 164 4.91 -0.36 17.25
C ASP A 164 3.63 -0.12 16.44
N HIS A 165 3.64 -0.43 15.14
CA HIS A 165 2.43 -0.34 14.31
C HIS A 165 1.39 -1.39 14.70
N ALA A 166 1.83 -2.61 15.01
CA ALA A 166 0.93 -3.64 15.50
C ALA A 166 0.29 -3.26 16.84
N ALA A 167 1.05 -2.68 17.77
CA ALA A 167 0.53 -2.18 19.04
C ALA A 167 -0.54 -1.09 18.84
N SER A 168 -0.31 -0.18 17.89
CA SER A 168 -1.26 0.85 17.50
C SER A 168 -2.54 0.25 16.89
N GLY A 169 -2.40 -0.78 16.05
CA GLY A 169 -3.51 -1.62 15.54
C GLY A 169 -4.35 -2.24 16.65
N VAL A 170 -3.70 -2.88 17.62
CA VAL A 170 -4.35 -3.48 18.79
C VAL A 170 -5.10 -2.43 19.61
N ALA A 171 -4.49 -1.26 19.84
CA ALA A 171 -5.09 -0.17 20.60
C ALA A 171 -6.35 0.39 19.90
N ALA A 172 -6.32 0.51 18.57
CA ALA A 172 -7.46 0.97 17.77
C ALA A 172 -8.51 -0.13 17.50
N GLY A 173 -8.20 -1.40 17.81
CA GLY A 173 -9.05 -2.54 17.43
C GLY A 173 -9.15 -2.75 15.92
N LYS A 174 -8.13 -2.34 15.16
CA LYS A 174 -8.09 -2.41 13.69
C LYS A 174 -6.87 -3.20 13.23
N PRO A 175 -6.98 -4.02 12.17
CA PRO A 175 -5.82 -4.67 11.57
C PRO A 175 -4.80 -3.65 11.06
N VAL A 176 -3.55 -4.06 10.94
CA VAL A 176 -2.50 -3.29 10.24
C VAL A 176 -1.77 -4.15 9.23
N VAL A 177 -1.30 -3.51 8.16
CA VAL A 177 -0.60 -4.15 7.04
C VAL A 177 0.67 -3.37 6.73
N MET A 178 1.81 -4.05 6.74
CA MET A 178 3.07 -3.56 6.16
C MET A 178 2.97 -3.66 4.64
N GLU A 179 2.32 -2.68 4.01
CA GLU A 179 1.89 -2.77 2.61
C GLU A 179 3.01 -2.54 1.59
N GLU A 180 4.14 -2.02 2.04
CA GLU A 180 5.37 -2.00 1.27
C GLU A 180 6.57 -2.24 2.19
N TYR A 181 7.54 -3.03 1.74
CA TYR A 181 8.82 -3.15 2.42
C TYR A 181 9.92 -3.62 1.47
N GLY A 182 11.14 -3.16 1.73
CA GLY A 182 12.32 -3.61 1.01
C GLY A 182 13.62 -3.05 1.57
N VAL A 183 14.73 -3.75 1.31
CA VAL A 183 16.09 -3.23 1.48
C VAL A 183 16.89 -3.50 0.20
N LYS A 184 17.68 -2.54 -0.26
CA LYS A 184 18.49 -2.59 -1.50
C LYS A 184 19.52 -3.72 -1.50
N SER A 185 19.89 -4.21 -0.32
CA SER A 185 20.82 -5.34 -0.16
C SER A 185 20.19 -6.70 -0.46
N HIS A 186 18.85 -6.79 -0.53
CA HIS A 186 18.10 -8.04 -0.66
C HIS A 186 18.51 -9.10 0.38
N ASN A 187 18.89 -8.66 1.59
CA ASN A 187 19.40 -9.54 2.64
C ASN A 187 18.29 -10.45 3.22
N ALA A 188 18.33 -11.74 2.90
CA ALA A 188 17.35 -12.74 3.35
C ALA A 188 17.14 -12.78 4.87
N THR A 189 18.17 -12.54 5.68
CA THR A 189 18.04 -12.51 7.14
C THR A 189 17.16 -11.35 7.62
N VAL A 190 17.25 -10.19 6.97
CA VAL A 190 16.38 -9.03 7.27
C VAL A 190 14.94 -9.35 6.91
N TYR A 191 14.70 -9.88 5.71
CA TYR A 191 13.36 -10.29 5.25
C TYR A 191 12.73 -11.36 6.14
N GLN A 192 13.53 -12.34 6.60
CA GLN A 192 13.05 -13.38 7.52
C GLN A 192 12.67 -12.79 8.88
N ALA A 193 13.52 -11.94 9.47
CA ALA A 193 13.25 -11.31 10.76
C ALA A 193 11.95 -10.49 10.73
N TRP A 194 11.74 -9.71 9.67
CA TRP A 194 10.51 -8.93 9.50
C TRP A 194 9.30 -9.83 9.26
N SER A 195 9.44 -10.90 8.46
CA SER A 195 8.38 -11.90 8.25
C SER A 195 7.93 -12.54 9.57
N ASP A 196 8.89 -12.91 10.42
CA ASP A 196 8.60 -13.51 11.72
C ASP A 196 7.91 -12.52 12.67
N ALA A 197 8.34 -11.25 12.68
CA ALA A 197 7.71 -10.20 13.50
C ALA A 197 6.27 -9.88 13.04
N VAL A 198 6.04 -9.71 11.73
CA VAL A 198 4.67 -9.57 11.17
C VAL A 198 3.85 -10.82 11.49
N PHE A 199 4.47 -12.00 11.45
CA PHE A 199 3.76 -13.23 11.77
C PHE A 199 3.30 -13.28 13.22
N ALA A 200 4.20 -12.98 14.15
CA ALA A 200 3.96 -13.00 15.58
C ALA A 200 2.93 -11.95 16.02
N THR A 201 2.94 -10.77 15.41
CA THR A 201 2.01 -9.67 15.72
C THR A 201 0.61 -9.85 15.14
N GLY A 202 0.43 -10.81 14.21
CA GLY A 202 -0.86 -11.04 13.57
C GLY A 202 -1.16 -10.12 12.38
N SER A 203 -0.24 -9.23 12.02
CA SER A 203 -0.35 -8.26 10.92
C SER A 203 -0.24 -8.91 9.52
N GLY A 204 -0.53 -8.13 8.47
CA GLY A 204 -0.28 -8.49 7.07
C GLY A 204 0.99 -7.83 6.51
N MET A 205 1.52 -8.36 5.39
CA MET A 205 2.66 -7.75 4.70
C MET A 205 2.64 -7.98 3.18
N GLN A 206 3.18 -7.03 2.41
CA GLN A 206 3.32 -7.05 0.95
C GLN A 206 4.66 -6.40 0.57
N TYR A 207 5.56 -7.15 -0.10
CA TYR A 207 6.90 -6.63 -0.42
C TYR A 207 6.87 -5.75 -1.67
N TRP A 208 7.79 -4.78 -1.71
CA TRP A 208 8.05 -3.97 -2.88
C TRP A 208 9.35 -4.45 -3.55
N GLU A 209 9.37 -4.88 -4.81
CA GLU A 209 8.21 -5.18 -5.65
C GLU A 209 8.40 -6.49 -6.40
N PHE A 210 7.30 -7.14 -6.78
CA PHE A 210 7.33 -8.39 -7.51
C PHE A 210 7.69 -8.16 -8.98
N GLY A 211 8.77 -8.79 -9.44
CA GLY A 211 9.14 -8.87 -10.85
C GLY A 211 8.81 -10.23 -11.46
N VAL A 212 8.49 -10.25 -12.76
CA VAL A 212 8.39 -11.49 -13.54
C VAL A 212 9.48 -11.46 -14.61
N GLU A 213 10.52 -12.28 -14.44
CA GLU A 213 11.75 -12.21 -15.23
C GLU A 213 11.45 -12.38 -16.72
N SER A 214 10.55 -13.32 -17.04
CA SER A 214 10.15 -13.61 -18.44
C SER A 214 9.45 -12.45 -19.16
N LEU A 215 8.87 -11.51 -18.42
CA LEU A 215 8.18 -10.34 -18.97
C LEU A 215 9.12 -9.15 -19.17
N GLY A 216 10.36 -9.21 -18.68
CA GLY A 216 11.32 -8.11 -18.75
C GLY A 216 10.77 -6.83 -18.11
N THR A 217 10.03 -6.95 -17.01
CA THR A 217 9.45 -5.82 -16.29
C THR A 217 10.53 -4.87 -15.78
N TYR A 218 10.10 -3.66 -15.39
CA TYR A 218 10.95 -2.69 -14.70
C TYR A 218 11.75 -3.34 -13.56
N LYS A 219 13.01 -2.89 -13.40
CA LYS A 219 13.92 -3.31 -12.35
C LYS A 219 14.32 -2.10 -11.51
N GLY A 220 13.64 -1.91 -10.39
CA GLY A 220 14.01 -0.96 -9.34
C GLY A 220 15.03 -1.54 -8.37
N ASP A 221 15.51 -0.70 -7.45
CA ASP A 221 16.50 -1.08 -6.43
C ASP A 221 16.00 -2.21 -5.49
N TYR A 222 14.68 -2.36 -5.36
CA TYR A 222 14.04 -3.31 -4.46
C TYR A 222 13.34 -4.47 -5.18
N THR A 223 13.34 -4.52 -6.52
CA THR A 223 12.64 -5.56 -7.27
C THR A 223 13.16 -6.95 -6.92
N ILE A 224 12.24 -7.86 -6.58
CA ILE A 224 12.50 -9.29 -6.36
C ILE A 224 11.76 -10.06 -7.46
N TYR A 225 12.52 -10.67 -8.37
CA TYR A 225 11.97 -11.47 -9.45
C TYR A 225 11.57 -12.88 -8.97
N ASP A 226 10.62 -13.50 -9.68
CA ASP A 226 10.18 -14.88 -9.47
C ASP A 226 11.30 -15.92 -9.56
N THR A 227 12.43 -15.57 -10.18
CA THR A 227 13.63 -16.41 -10.31
C THR A 227 14.71 -16.13 -9.27
N ASP A 228 14.56 -15.10 -8.43
CA ASP A 228 15.60 -14.72 -7.47
C ASP A 228 15.71 -15.72 -6.31
N GLU A 229 16.92 -15.85 -5.77
CA GLU A 229 17.17 -16.72 -4.61
C GLU A 229 16.34 -16.26 -3.40
N LEU A 230 16.24 -14.95 -3.15
CA LEU A 230 15.42 -14.40 -2.08
C LEU A 230 13.93 -14.78 -2.22
N PHE A 231 13.41 -14.77 -3.46
CA PHE A 231 12.02 -15.15 -3.73
C PHE A 231 11.76 -16.60 -3.33
N THR A 232 12.63 -17.50 -3.80
CA THR A 232 12.47 -18.95 -3.60
C THR A 232 12.77 -19.40 -2.17
N THR A 233 13.74 -18.76 -1.50
CA THR A 233 14.25 -19.20 -0.19
C THR A 233 13.61 -18.48 1.00
N THR A 234 13.02 -17.30 0.80
CA THR A 234 12.40 -16.52 1.88
C THR A 234 10.95 -16.15 1.57
N ILE A 235 10.67 -15.50 0.44
CA ILE A 235 9.31 -14.99 0.14
C ILE A 235 8.28 -16.12 0.02
N VAL A 236 8.59 -17.17 -0.75
CA VAL A 236 7.67 -18.33 -0.93
C VAL A 236 7.44 -19.10 0.39
N PRO A 237 8.47 -19.43 1.19
CA PRO A 237 8.27 -20.00 2.53
C PRO A 237 7.44 -19.12 3.46
N THR A 238 7.71 -17.80 3.52
CA THR A 238 6.92 -16.85 4.31
C THR A 238 5.45 -16.87 3.88
N ALA A 239 5.16 -16.76 2.58
CA ALA A 239 3.79 -16.80 2.08
C ALA A 239 3.08 -18.11 2.44
N THR A 240 3.81 -19.24 2.39
CA THR A 240 3.29 -20.55 2.82
C THR A 240 2.96 -20.57 4.30
N GLN A 241 3.82 -20.00 5.15
CA GLN A 241 3.59 -19.87 6.58
C GLN A 241 2.35 -19.02 6.87
N PHE A 242 2.22 -17.84 6.24
CA PHE A 242 1.06 -16.95 6.43
C PHE A 242 -0.27 -17.61 6.03
N LYS A 243 -0.29 -18.44 4.97
CA LYS A 243 -1.47 -19.20 4.58
C LYS A 243 -2.01 -20.13 5.68
N THR A 244 -1.13 -20.63 6.56
CA THR A 244 -1.54 -21.46 7.71
C THR A 244 -2.32 -20.67 8.76
N ARG A 245 -2.03 -19.36 8.93
CA ARG A 245 -2.77 -18.48 9.86
C ARG A 245 -4.20 -18.24 9.40
N SER A 246 -4.40 -17.97 8.11
CA SER A 246 -5.74 -17.78 7.54
C SER A 246 -6.61 -19.04 7.65
N SER A 247 -5.99 -20.22 7.60
CA SER A 247 -6.68 -21.51 7.79
C SER A 247 -7.09 -21.71 9.25
N ALA A 248 -6.23 -21.31 10.21
CA ALA A 248 -6.54 -21.39 11.64
C ALA A 248 -7.68 -20.45 12.04
N ALA A 249 -7.69 -19.19 11.56
CA ALA A 249 -8.76 -18.23 11.84
C ALA A 249 -10.13 -18.67 11.32
N THR A 250 -10.16 -19.38 10.18
CA THR A 250 -11.40 -19.94 9.61
C THR A 250 -11.88 -21.18 10.38
N ALA A 251 -10.98 -21.95 10.98
CA ALA A 251 -11.34 -23.11 11.81
C ALA A 251 -11.99 -22.68 13.14
N THR A 252 -11.52 -21.60 13.76
CA THR A 252 -12.10 -21.08 15.02
C THR A 252 -13.48 -20.46 14.84
N SER A 253 -13.80 -19.89 13.68
CA SER A 253 -15.13 -19.31 13.42
C SER A 253 -16.22 -20.36 13.12
N THR A 254 -15.84 -21.62 12.88
CA THR A 254 -16.78 -22.73 12.63
C THR A 254 -17.04 -23.60 13.86
N SER A 255 -16.36 -23.36 15.00
CA SER A 255 -16.56 -24.11 16.24
C SER A 255 -17.57 -23.51 17.21
N ASP A 256 -18.04 -22.28 16.99
CA ASP A 256 -19.10 -21.65 17.79
C ASP A 256 -20.49 -21.93 17.21
N THR A 257 -20.91 -23.18 17.25
CA THR A 257 -22.32 -23.53 17.47
C THR A 257 -22.42 -24.91 18.10
N PRO A 258 -22.84 -24.98 19.37
CA PRO A 258 -23.69 -26.07 19.81
C PRO A 258 -24.96 -25.57 20.52
N GLU A 259 -26.09 -26.12 20.03
CA GLU A 259 -27.47 -26.22 20.56
C GLU A 259 -28.11 -25.04 21.32
#